data_AF-A0A0Q4IG85-F1
#
_entry.id   AF-A0A0Q4IG85-F1
#
_cell.length_a   1.000
_cell.length_b   1.000
_cell.length_c   1.000
_cell.angle_alpha   90.00
_cell.angle_beta   90.00
_cell.angle_gamma   90.00
#
_symmetry.space_group_name_H-M   'P 1'
#
loop_
_entity.id
_entity.type
_entity.pdbx_description
1 polymer ?
#
loop_
_entity_poly.entity_id
_entity_poly.type
_entity_poly.pdbx_seq_one_letter_code
_entity_poly.pdbx_strand_id
1 'polypeptide(L)'
;MLPSLQLGRFLAALAVVCFHANLTLALPKYYGSEVLPLARAGYAGVEYFFVLSGFIIVVAHWRDLTGTPRPAAFAWKRFRRIFPPLWVVLLPLAVLVLAKPEFSPLPGVGPVDILWSFALLPPRDAYQHEPLLSVLWTLRFEMLFYALFLLFLLRRGAAIVVGAAWLLASAASLAGEGESLHPFWIAPFPLLFAIGAGAGWLHARQVRLAWPPLLGAGGVLLALAATIAMRAPGGFHAAWLVLLFGAGAGLCIVGAAARDRARGGQGGSRIATFLGDASYAIYLVHFPLLSILCKLAVRLMPGVPASAVFAGAVAASVAAGVAFHVAVERPLLRWIPARLPGQ
;
A
#
# COMPACT_ATOMS: atom_id res chain seq x y z
N MET A 1 -5.33 10.82 -14.64
CA MET A 1 -4.93 9.48 -14.18
C MET A 1 -5.70 8.46 -15.00
N LEU A 2 -5.16 7.26 -15.23
CA LEU A 2 -5.80 6.20 -16.03
C LEU A 2 -7.00 5.62 -15.25
N PRO A 3 -8.25 5.74 -15.73
CA PRO A 3 -9.44 5.34 -14.94
C PRO A 3 -9.44 3.87 -14.51
N SER A 4 -8.93 2.94 -15.32
CA SER A 4 -8.84 1.53 -14.96
C SER A 4 -7.89 1.30 -13.78
N LEU A 5 -6.82 2.10 -13.65
CA LEU A 5 -5.93 2.04 -12.48
C LEU A 5 -6.58 2.58 -11.21
N GLN A 6 -7.52 3.52 -11.33
CA GLN A 6 -8.25 4.03 -10.15
C GLN A 6 -9.19 2.97 -9.58
N LEU A 7 -9.86 2.21 -10.44
CA LEU A 7 -10.62 1.04 -10.01
C LEU A 7 -9.71 0.04 -9.31
N GLY A 8 -8.56 -0.28 -9.89
CA GLY A 8 -7.57 -1.19 -9.28
C GLY A 8 -7.10 -0.71 -7.89
N ARG A 9 -6.84 0.58 -7.72
CA ARG A 9 -6.50 1.18 -6.41
C ARG A 9 -7.60 0.99 -5.37
N PHE A 10 -8.86 1.21 -5.76
CA PHE A 10 -9.98 1.01 -4.85
C PHE A 10 -10.12 -0.48 -4.47
N LEU A 11 -10.07 -1.38 -5.45
CA LEU A 11 -10.16 -2.82 -5.21
C LEU A 11 -9.03 -3.33 -4.30
N ALA A 12 -7.80 -2.84 -4.51
CA ALA A 12 -6.66 -3.14 -3.65
C ALA A 12 -6.86 -2.63 -2.21
N ALA A 13 -7.32 -1.38 -2.03
CA ALA A 13 -7.63 -0.85 -0.71
C ALA A 13 -8.74 -1.66 -0.02
N LEU A 14 -9.82 -1.99 -0.74
CA LEU A 14 -10.93 -2.79 -0.21
C LEU A 14 -10.47 -4.19 0.19
N ALA A 15 -9.62 -4.84 -0.62
CA ALA A 15 -9.03 -6.14 -0.29
C ALA A 15 -8.24 -6.09 1.02
N VAL A 16 -7.44 -5.04 1.25
CA VAL A 16 -6.70 -4.82 2.50
C VAL A 16 -7.64 -4.59 3.68
N VAL A 17 -8.73 -3.82 3.51
CA VAL A 17 -9.73 -3.61 4.56
C VAL A 17 -10.39 -4.94 4.95
N CYS A 18 -10.81 -5.74 3.97
CA CYS A 18 -11.39 -7.06 4.19
C CYS A 18 -10.40 -8.01 4.88
N PHE A 19 -9.13 -7.99 4.49
CA PHE A 19 -8.07 -8.76 5.11
C PHE A 19 -7.94 -8.45 6.60
N HIS A 20 -7.75 -7.17 6.95
CA HIS A 20 -7.61 -6.76 8.34
C HIS A 20 -8.90 -6.94 9.15
N ALA A 21 -10.08 -6.78 8.55
CA ALA A 21 -11.35 -7.07 9.21
C ALA A 21 -11.43 -8.55 9.58
N ASN A 22 -11.12 -9.45 8.64
CA ASN A 22 -11.13 -10.89 8.87
C ASN A 22 -10.11 -11.30 9.95
N LEU A 23 -8.88 -10.80 9.87
CA LEU A 23 -7.86 -11.07 10.89
C LEU A 23 -8.24 -10.54 12.27
N THR A 24 -8.80 -9.33 12.34
CA THR A 24 -9.21 -8.74 13.61
C THR A 24 -10.31 -9.58 14.24
N LEU A 25 -11.36 -9.94 13.48
CA LEU A 25 -12.46 -10.76 13.98
C LEU A 25 -12.02 -12.17 14.44
N ALA A 26 -11.01 -12.73 13.77
CA ALA A 26 -10.45 -14.04 14.10
C ALA A 26 -9.71 -14.09 15.45
N LEU A 27 -9.31 -12.95 16.02
CA LEU A 27 -8.62 -12.95 17.31
C LEU A 27 -9.58 -13.42 18.43
N PRO A 28 -9.13 -14.25 19.39
CA PRO A 28 -9.96 -14.79 20.47
C PRO A 28 -10.64 -13.72 21.34
N LYS A 29 -10.00 -12.56 21.52
CA LYS A 29 -10.56 -11.43 22.27
C LYS A 29 -11.76 -10.76 21.60
N TYR A 30 -12.06 -11.11 20.34
CA TYR A 30 -13.21 -10.64 19.61
C TYR A 30 -14.19 -11.79 19.36
N TYR A 31 -14.18 -12.40 18.18
CA TYR A 31 -15.08 -13.50 17.83
C TYR A 31 -14.37 -14.86 17.75
N GLY A 32 -13.03 -14.88 17.68
CA GLY A 32 -12.25 -16.13 17.63
C GLY A 32 -12.45 -16.95 16.36
N SER A 33 -13.12 -16.41 15.35
CA SER A 33 -13.45 -17.11 14.11
C SER A 33 -13.28 -16.21 12.90
N GLU A 34 -12.77 -16.79 11.82
CA GLU A 34 -12.77 -16.13 10.52
C GLU A 34 -14.16 -16.10 9.90
N VAL A 35 -14.47 -15.01 9.21
CA VAL A 35 -15.77 -14.80 8.56
C VAL A 35 -15.67 -15.11 7.07
N LEU A 36 -14.59 -14.67 6.44
CA LEU A 36 -14.38 -14.78 5.00
C LEU A 36 -12.95 -15.30 4.74
N PRO A 37 -12.75 -16.63 4.67
CA PRO A 37 -11.42 -17.20 4.45
C PRO A 37 -10.75 -16.71 3.17
N LEU A 38 -11.48 -16.29 2.14
CA LEU A 38 -10.89 -15.69 0.94
C LEU A 38 -10.24 -14.32 1.21
N ALA A 39 -10.73 -13.57 2.21
CA ALA A 39 -10.20 -12.25 2.57
C ALA A 39 -8.75 -12.32 3.06
N ARG A 40 -8.30 -13.51 3.46
CA ARG A 40 -6.90 -13.86 3.72
C ARG A 40 -5.96 -13.49 2.59
N ALA A 41 -6.37 -13.61 1.32
CA ALA A 41 -5.56 -13.19 0.18
C ALA A 41 -5.54 -11.66 -0.03
N GLY A 42 -6.27 -10.89 0.79
CA GLY A 42 -6.42 -9.45 0.62
C GLY A 42 -5.16 -8.64 0.94
N TYR A 43 -4.13 -9.23 1.60
CA TYR A 43 -2.81 -8.61 1.71
C TYR A 43 -2.18 -8.33 0.34
N ALA A 44 -2.56 -9.07 -0.71
CA ALA A 44 -2.14 -8.83 -2.08
C ALA A 44 -2.49 -7.43 -2.59
N GLY A 45 -3.46 -6.75 -1.96
CA GLY A 45 -3.71 -5.33 -2.22
C GLY A 45 -2.50 -4.44 -1.91
N VAL A 46 -1.70 -4.76 -0.88
CA VAL A 46 -0.44 -4.06 -0.57
C VAL A 46 0.58 -4.30 -1.68
N GLU A 47 0.74 -5.54 -2.13
CA GLU A 47 1.66 -5.89 -3.20
C GLU A 47 1.28 -5.19 -4.51
N TYR A 48 -0.02 -5.10 -4.81
CA TYR A 48 -0.54 -4.29 -5.90
C TYR A 48 -0.14 -2.82 -5.77
N PHE A 49 -0.22 -2.22 -4.56
CA PHE A 49 0.20 -0.84 -4.35
C PHE A 49 1.70 -0.65 -4.61
N PHE A 50 2.57 -1.56 -4.20
CA PHE A 50 4.01 -1.46 -4.49
C PHE A 50 4.32 -1.52 -6.00
N VAL A 51 3.68 -2.44 -6.73
CA VAL A 51 3.80 -2.49 -8.20
C VAL A 51 3.24 -1.23 -8.84
N LEU A 52 2.10 -0.75 -8.37
CA LEU A 52 1.49 0.48 -8.87
C LEU A 52 2.36 1.71 -8.60
N SER A 53 3.02 1.79 -7.45
CA SER A 53 3.94 2.86 -7.11
C SER A 53 5.12 2.91 -8.08
N GLY A 54 5.76 1.76 -8.36
CA GLY A 54 6.79 1.66 -9.39
C GLY A 54 6.32 2.16 -10.76
N PHE A 55 5.12 1.72 -11.17
CA PHE A 55 4.50 2.15 -12.43
C PHE A 55 4.26 3.67 -12.47
N ILE A 56 3.62 4.22 -11.44
CA ILE A 56 3.24 5.64 -11.37
C ILE A 56 4.49 6.51 -11.37
N ILE A 57 5.54 6.16 -10.63
CA ILE A 57 6.77 6.96 -10.58
C ILE A 57 7.41 7.05 -11.97
N VAL A 58 7.56 5.94 -12.68
CA VAL A 58 8.13 5.96 -14.04
C VAL A 58 7.28 6.77 -15.01
N VAL A 59 5.96 6.58 -15.01
CA VAL A 59 5.06 7.26 -15.96
C VAL A 59 4.93 8.75 -15.64
N ALA A 60 4.73 9.13 -14.38
CA ALA A 60 4.53 10.51 -13.98
C ALA A 60 5.81 11.36 -14.08
N HIS A 61 6.98 10.72 -13.97
CA HIS A 61 8.29 11.37 -14.02
C HIS A 61 9.12 10.98 -15.26
N TRP A 62 8.47 10.47 -16.32
CA TRP A 62 9.14 10.07 -17.56
C TRP A 62 10.01 11.18 -18.16
N ARG A 63 9.53 12.43 -18.13
CA ARG A 63 10.28 13.61 -18.59
C ARG A 63 11.47 13.95 -17.68
N ASP A 64 11.37 13.70 -16.37
CA ASP A 64 12.48 13.93 -15.45
C ASP A 64 13.57 12.85 -15.61
N LEU A 65 13.19 11.66 -16.10
CA LEU A 65 14.11 10.56 -16.42
C LEU A 65 14.86 10.78 -17.74
N THR A 66 14.14 11.23 -18.77
CA THR A 66 14.65 11.36 -20.15
C THR A 66 15.16 12.76 -20.50
N GLY A 67 14.71 13.79 -19.78
CA GLY A 67 15.12 15.18 -19.96
C GLY A 67 15.83 15.73 -18.73
N THR A 68 15.55 16.99 -18.39
CA THR A 68 16.15 17.67 -17.24
C THR A 68 15.54 17.16 -15.92
N PRO A 69 16.35 16.56 -15.03
CA PRO A 69 15.87 16.09 -13.74
C PRO A 69 15.39 17.24 -12.84
N ARG A 70 14.29 17.03 -12.12
CA ARG A 70 13.74 17.99 -11.15
C ARG A 70 13.57 17.35 -9.76
N PRO A 71 14.67 17.05 -9.07
CA PRO A 71 14.67 16.29 -7.82
C PRO A 71 13.86 16.96 -6.71
N ALA A 72 13.99 18.27 -6.53
CA ALA A 72 13.25 19.02 -5.52
C ALA A 72 11.72 18.96 -5.77
N ALA A 73 11.30 19.15 -7.02
CA ALA A 73 9.88 19.07 -7.39
C ALA A 73 9.32 17.65 -7.22
N PHE A 74 10.12 16.62 -7.46
CA PHE A 74 9.76 15.23 -7.15
C PHE A 74 9.55 15.05 -5.64
N ALA A 75 10.54 15.39 -4.81
CA ALA A 75 10.48 15.23 -3.36
C ALA A 75 9.28 15.98 -2.75
N TRP A 76 9.05 17.23 -3.16
CA TRP A 76 7.92 18.03 -2.69
C TRP A 76 6.57 17.40 -3.02
N LYS A 77 6.39 16.93 -4.26
CA LYS A 77 5.13 16.27 -4.68
C LYS A 77 4.85 15.00 -3.87
N ARG A 78 5.88 14.24 -3.50
CA ARG A 78 5.73 13.05 -2.66
C ARG A 78 5.44 13.43 -1.21
N PHE A 79 6.19 14.39 -0.66
CA PHE A 79 6.00 14.88 0.70
C PHE A 79 4.57 15.36 0.95
N ARG A 80 4.07 16.29 0.13
CA ARG A 80 2.71 16.85 0.28
C ARG A 80 1.61 15.81 0.14
N ARG A 81 1.86 14.74 -0.62
CA ARG A 81 0.88 13.67 -0.85
C ARG A 81 0.76 12.72 0.33
N ILE A 82 1.87 12.42 1.02
CA ILE A 82 1.93 11.40 2.06
C ILE A 82 1.83 12.02 3.46
N PHE A 83 2.73 12.94 3.79
CA PHE A 83 2.93 13.36 5.18
C PHE A 83 1.74 14.11 5.79
N PRO A 84 1.12 15.12 5.13
CA PRO A 84 0.06 15.88 5.78
C PRO A 84 -1.17 15.03 6.15
N PRO A 85 -1.76 14.21 5.26
CA PRO A 85 -2.86 13.34 5.65
C PRO A 85 -2.44 12.29 6.69
N LEU A 86 -1.21 11.75 6.58
CA LEU A 86 -0.67 10.81 7.55
C LEU A 86 -0.61 11.42 8.96
N TRP A 87 -0.07 12.63 9.10
CA TRP A 87 0.07 13.29 10.40
C TRP A 87 -1.26 13.57 11.07
N VAL A 88 -2.32 13.88 10.31
CA VAL A 88 -3.66 14.03 10.89
C VAL A 88 -4.16 12.72 11.53
N VAL A 89 -3.78 11.57 10.98
CA VAL A 89 -4.11 10.26 11.57
C VAL A 89 -3.16 9.90 12.72
N LEU A 90 -1.86 10.18 12.59
CA LEU A 90 -0.86 9.81 13.60
C LEU A 90 -0.94 10.67 14.87
N LEU A 91 -1.28 11.96 14.78
CA LEU A 91 -1.38 12.86 15.94
C LEU A 91 -2.33 12.34 17.04
N PRO A 92 -3.62 12.02 16.76
CA PRO A 92 -4.51 11.51 17.80
C PRO A 92 -4.05 10.15 18.34
N LEU A 93 -3.44 9.29 17.51
CA LEU A 93 -2.89 8.01 17.96
C LEU A 93 -1.68 8.21 18.88
N ALA A 94 -0.79 9.14 18.56
CA ALA A 94 0.36 9.48 19.38
C ALA A 94 -0.06 10.06 20.74
N VAL A 95 -1.03 10.97 20.75
CA VAL A 95 -1.60 11.51 22.00
C VAL A 95 -2.20 10.38 22.83
N LEU A 96 -2.97 9.47 22.22
CA LEU A 96 -3.54 8.33 22.90
C LEU A 96 -2.47 7.42 23.51
N VAL A 97 -1.44 7.05 22.75
CA VAL A 97 -0.37 6.16 23.22
C VAL A 97 0.48 6.82 24.31
N LEU A 98 0.77 8.11 24.22
CA LEU A 98 1.51 8.84 25.27
C LEU A 98 0.70 8.95 26.56
N ALA A 99 -0.62 9.14 26.46
CA ALA A 99 -1.50 9.23 27.62
C ALA A 99 -1.84 7.86 28.22
N LYS A 100 -1.88 6.82 27.38
CA LYS A 100 -2.30 5.46 27.70
C LYS A 100 -1.40 4.45 26.96
N PRO A 101 -0.18 4.18 27.46
CA PRO A 101 0.79 3.30 26.80
C PRO A 101 0.25 1.89 26.50
N GLU A 102 -0.75 1.40 27.24
CA GLU A 102 -1.41 0.11 27.03
C GLU A 102 -2.20 0.02 25.71
N PHE A 103 -2.46 1.14 25.03
CA PHE A 103 -3.05 1.15 23.70
C PHE A 103 -2.03 1.00 22.57
N SER A 104 -0.74 1.08 22.87
CA SER A 104 0.31 0.78 21.92
C SER A 104 0.26 -0.72 21.54
N PRO A 105 0.43 -1.07 20.25
CA PRO A 105 0.67 -2.46 19.84
C PRO A 105 1.98 -3.03 20.39
N LEU A 106 2.92 -2.18 20.76
CA LEU A 106 4.26 -2.55 21.23
C LEU A 106 4.50 -2.08 22.66
N PRO A 107 5.14 -2.90 23.51
CA PRO A 107 5.56 -2.47 24.84
C PRO A 107 6.70 -1.43 24.74
N GLY A 108 6.76 -0.52 25.72
CA GLY A 108 7.90 0.40 25.87
C GLY A 108 8.04 1.49 24.80
N VAL A 109 6.96 1.81 24.07
CA VAL A 109 6.98 2.88 23.06
C VAL A 109 7.23 4.23 23.73
N GLY A 110 8.34 4.87 23.36
CA GLY A 110 8.72 6.19 23.84
C GLY A 110 8.45 7.32 22.84
N PRO A 111 8.63 8.59 23.25
CA PRO A 111 8.50 9.75 22.36
C PRO A 111 9.38 9.68 21.11
N VAL A 112 10.56 9.07 21.21
CA VAL A 112 11.48 8.89 20.07
C VAL A 112 10.88 7.98 19.00
N ASP A 113 10.23 6.88 19.39
CA ASP A 113 9.62 5.92 18.45
C ASP A 113 8.41 6.53 17.73
N ILE A 114 7.70 7.41 18.43
CA ILE A 114 6.63 8.24 17.86
C ILE A 114 7.21 9.18 16.80
N LEU A 115 8.25 9.96 17.13
CA LEU A 115 8.90 10.85 16.16
C LEU A 115 9.44 10.07 14.95
N TRP A 116 9.99 8.88 15.16
CA TRP A 116 10.46 7.98 14.10
C TRP A 116 9.35 7.52 13.15
N SER A 117 8.14 7.36 13.68
CA SER A 117 6.94 7.01 12.90
C SER A 117 6.40 8.20 12.11
N PHE A 118 6.42 9.40 12.68
CA PHE A 118 6.05 10.63 11.97
C PHE A 118 6.98 10.95 10.81
N ALA A 119 8.26 10.59 10.93
CA ALA A 119 9.27 10.77 9.90
C ALA A 119 9.33 9.62 8.88
N LEU A 120 8.58 8.52 9.09
CA LEU A 120 8.62 7.32 8.25
C LEU A 120 10.05 6.77 8.04
N LEU A 121 10.91 6.88 9.05
CA LEU A 121 12.30 6.39 8.99
C LEU A 121 12.34 4.86 9.01
N PRO A 122 13.42 4.19 8.58
CA PRO A 122 13.54 2.75 8.77
C PRO A 122 13.31 2.32 10.23
N PRO A 123 12.64 1.18 10.48
CA PRO A 123 12.34 0.73 11.83
C PRO A 123 13.62 0.49 12.65
N ARG A 124 13.53 0.73 13.96
CA ARG A 124 14.68 0.68 14.87
C ARG A 124 15.02 -0.73 15.35
N ASP A 125 14.06 -1.63 15.35
CA ASP A 125 14.17 -3.01 15.83
C ASP A 125 14.51 -4.01 14.70
N ALA A 126 15.05 -3.52 13.57
CA ALA A 126 15.36 -4.27 12.34
C ALA A 126 14.17 -4.95 11.64
N TYR A 127 13.04 -5.08 12.31
CA TYR A 127 11.83 -5.74 11.88
C TYR A 127 10.71 -4.73 11.59
N GLN A 128 9.58 -5.21 11.07
CA GLN A 128 8.51 -4.36 10.50
C GLN A 128 7.42 -4.01 11.54
N HIS A 129 7.79 -3.90 12.82
CA HIS A 129 6.83 -3.59 13.87
C HIS A 129 6.55 -2.09 13.92
N GLU A 130 5.28 -1.75 14.18
CA GLU A 130 4.83 -0.36 14.13
C GLU A 130 4.18 0.07 15.45
N PRO A 131 4.69 1.13 16.10
CA PRO A 131 4.26 1.53 17.44
C PRO A 131 2.93 2.31 17.45
N LEU A 132 2.53 2.92 16.34
CA LEU A 132 1.34 3.77 16.27
C LEU A 132 0.26 3.22 15.35
N LEU A 133 0.66 2.80 14.16
CA LEU A 133 -0.26 2.42 13.10
C LEU A 133 0.35 1.27 12.31
N SER A 134 -0.30 0.10 12.36
CA SER A 134 0.21 -1.15 11.78
C SER A 134 0.57 -1.03 10.31
N VAL A 135 -0.09 -0.16 9.55
CA VAL A 135 0.12 -0.01 8.11
C VAL A 135 1.32 0.88 7.73
N LEU A 136 2.07 1.41 8.70
CA LEU A 136 3.22 2.29 8.44
C LEU A 136 4.38 1.57 7.73
N TRP A 137 4.56 0.27 7.96
CA TRP A 137 5.69 -0.47 7.38
C TRP A 137 5.72 -0.37 5.84
N THR A 138 4.55 -0.37 5.20
CA THR A 138 4.43 -0.23 3.74
C THR A 138 4.88 1.15 3.28
N LEU A 139 4.54 2.20 4.04
CA LEU A 139 4.95 3.57 3.73
C LEU A 139 6.44 3.77 3.93
N ARG A 140 7.08 3.07 4.87
CA ARG A 140 8.54 3.09 5.04
C ARG A 140 9.24 2.51 3.80
N PHE A 141 8.75 1.41 3.23
CA PHE A 141 9.26 0.89 1.94
C PHE A 141 9.06 1.86 0.79
N GLU A 142 7.89 2.51 0.71
CA GLU A 142 7.61 3.54 -0.29
C GLU A 142 8.60 4.73 -0.17
N MET A 143 8.92 5.16 1.05
CA MET A 143 9.91 6.21 1.29
C MET A 143 11.33 5.81 0.87
N LEU A 144 11.74 4.56 1.10
CA LEU A 144 13.01 4.04 0.59
C LEU A 144 13.05 4.02 -0.94
N PHE A 145 11.98 3.56 -1.58
CA PHE A 145 11.86 3.59 -3.04
C PHE A 145 11.95 5.03 -3.58
N TYR A 146 11.31 5.99 -2.92
CA TYR A 146 11.40 7.41 -3.30
C TYR A 146 12.79 7.99 -3.06
N ALA A 147 13.48 7.61 -1.99
CA ALA A 147 14.86 8.01 -1.75
C ALA A 147 15.79 7.47 -2.84
N LEU A 148 15.62 6.21 -3.26
CA LEU A 148 16.35 5.62 -4.37
C LEU A 148 16.07 6.34 -5.70
N PHE A 149 14.81 6.67 -5.97
CA PHE A 149 14.45 7.43 -7.18
C PHE A 149 14.99 8.86 -7.14
N LEU A 150 14.97 9.53 -5.98
CA LEU A 150 15.58 10.84 -5.80
C LEU A 150 17.09 10.77 -6.03
N LEU A 151 17.77 9.76 -5.50
CA LEU A 151 19.18 9.48 -5.78
C LEU A 151 19.40 9.24 -7.27
N PHE A 152 18.48 8.55 -7.96
CA PHE A 152 18.57 8.36 -9.41
C PHE A 152 18.53 9.68 -10.17
N LEU A 153 17.67 10.62 -9.77
CA LEU A 153 17.61 11.95 -10.38
C LEU A 153 18.86 12.80 -10.10
N LEU A 154 19.53 12.60 -8.96
CA LEU A 154 20.70 13.38 -8.54
C LEU A 154 22.03 12.78 -9.04
N ARG A 155 22.19 11.46 -8.90
CA ARG A 155 23.41 10.70 -9.16
C ARG A 155 23.05 9.31 -9.71
N ARG A 156 22.71 9.27 -11.00
CA ARG A 156 22.26 8.06 -11.71
C ARG A 156 23.14 6.82 -11.45
N GLY A 157 24.46 6.94 -11.57
CA GLY A 157 25.39 5.82 -11.36
C GLY A 157 25.32 5.22 -9.94
N ALA A 158 25.32 6.07 -8.91
CA ALA A 158 25.18 5.63 -7.53
C ALA A 158 23.83 4.96 -7.28
N ALA A 159 22.75 5.51 -7.83
CA ALA A 159 21.42 4.91 -7.71
C ALA A 159 21.31 3.54 -8.38
N ILE A 160 21.96 3.34 -9.54
CA ILE A 160 21.98 2.04 -10.21
C ILE A 160 22.69 1.01 -9.33
N VAL A 161 23.86 1.35 -8.77
CA VAL A 161 24.61 0.44 -7.90
C VAL A 161 23.82 0.11 -6.62
N VAL A 162 23.33 1.13 -5.92
CA VAL A 162 22.54 0.94 -4.68
C VAL A 162 21.25 0.18 -4.97
N GLY A 163 20.55 0.52 -6.05
CA GLY A 163 19.31 -0.14 -6.46
C GLY A 163 19.56 -1.61 -6.85
N ALA A 164 20.61 -1.90 -7.61
CA ALA A 164 20.98 -3.27 -7.97
C ALA A 164 21.35 -4.09 -6.73
N ALA A 165 22.16 -3.53 -5.82
CA ALA A 165 22.51 -4.18 -4.56
C ALA A 165 21.26 -4.48 -3.71
N TRP A 166 20.32 -3.53 -3.63
CA TRP A 166 19.08 -3.71 -2.89
C TRP A 166 18.19 -4.80 -3.52
N LEU A 167 18.01 -4.79 -4.84
CA LEU A 167 17.24 -5.82 -5.55
C LEU A 167 17.88 -7.21 -5.43
N LEU A 168 19.22 -7.30 -5.48
CA LEU A 168 19.93 -8.56 -5.28
C LEU A 168 19.76 -9.09 -3.85
N ALA A 169 19.86 -8.22 -2.85
CA ALA A 169 19.61 -8.58 -1.46
C ALA A 169 18.15 -9.04 -1.24
N SER A 170 17.19 -8.33 -1.83
CA SER A 170 15.77 -8.73 -1.80
C SER A 170 15.53 -10.04 -2.54
N ALA A 171 16.19 -10.30 -3.67
CA ALA A 171 16.07 -11.57 -4.39
C ALA A 171 16.68 -12.73 -3.60
N ALA A 172 17.83 -12.51 -2.94
CA ALA A 172 18.45 -13.52 -2.07
C ALA A 172 17.54 -13.89 -0.89
N SER A 173 16.73 -12.95 -0.39
CA SER A 173 15.77 -13.22 0.68
C SER A 173 14.67 -14.22 0.29
N LEU A 174 14.39 -14.40 -1.01
CA LEU A 174 13.33 -15.30 -1.49
C LEU A 174 13.62 -16.77 -1.23
N ALA A 175 14.90 -17.13 -1.11
CA ALA A 175 15.36 -18.49 -0.82
C ALA A 175 15.37 -18.82 0.69
N GLY A 176 15.11 -17.83 1.55
CA GLY A 176 15.06 -18.03 3.00
C GLY A 176 13.80 -18.77 3.42
N GLU A 177 13.95 -19.82 4.21
CA GLU A 177 12.87 -20.47 4.94
C GLU A 177 12.65 -19.70 6.27
N GLY A 178 11.53 -18.99 6.43
CA GLY A 178 11.29 -18.28 7.69
C GLY A 178 10.00 -17.45 7.72
N GLU A 179 9.19 -17.69 8.76
CA GLU A 179 7.79 -17.27 8.90
C GLU A 179 7.54 -15.80 9.23
N SER A 180 8.54 -15.02 9.66
CA SER A 180 8.21 -13.70 10.21
C SER A 180 9.39 -12.76 10.16
N LEU A 181 9.24 -11.76 9.28
CA LEU A 181 10.02 -10.54 9.24
C LEU A 181 11.43 -10.77 8.69
N HIS A 182 11.53 -10.86 7.36
CA HIS A 182 12.78 -10.48 6.72
C HIS A 182 13.22 -9.14 7.30
N PRO A 183 14.50 -9.00 7.69
CA PRO A 183 15.04 -7.71 8.10
C PRO A 183 14.60 -6.67 7.08
N PHE A 184 14.06 -5.55 7.56
CA PHE A 184 13.38 -4.54 6.75
C PHE A 184 14.13 -4.21 5.45
N TRP A 185 15.46 -4.13 5.53
CA TRP A 185 16.35 -3.82 4.42
C TRP A 185 16.43 -4.85 3.30
N ILE A 186 16.25 -6.14 3.61
CA ILE A 186 16.38 -7.23 2.64
C ILE A 186 15.04 -7.90 2.31
N ALA A 187 13.92 -7.37 2.79
CA ALA A 187 12.61 -7.89 2.46
C ALA A 187 12.38 -7.95 0.93
N PRO A 188 11.50 -8.82 0.41
CA PRO A 188 11.32 -9.03 -1.03
C PRO A 188 10.53 -7.92 -1.74
N PHE A 189 9.87 -7.02 -1.01
CA PHE A 189 9.02 -5.95 -1.56
C PHE A 189 9.67 -5.00 -2.58
N PRO A 190 10.98 -4.66 -2.51
CA PRO A 190 11.70 -3.88 -3.53
C PRO A 190 11.54 -4.45 -4.96
N LEU A 191 11.43 -5.77 -5.08
CA LEU A 191 11.21 -6.45 -6.36
C LEU A 191 9.88 -6.05 -7.00
N LEU A 192 8.86 -5.78 -6.20
CA LEU A 192 7.54 -5.34 -6.68
C LEU A 192 7.60 -3.96 -7.31
N PHE A 193 8.35 -3.03 -6.70
CA PHE A 193 8.58 -1.71 -7.29
C PHE A 193 9.31 -1.83 -8.63
N ALA A 194 10.27 -2.76 -8.76
CA ALA A 194 10.97 -3.02 -10.02
C ALA A 194 10.04 -3.58 -11.11
N ILE A 195 9.17 -4.55 -10.78
CA ILE A 195 8.11 -5.04 -11.69
C ILE A 195 7.23 -3.87 -12.16
N GLY A 196 6.80 -3.03 -11.22
CA GLY A 196 6.03 -1.83 -11.47
C GLY A 196 6.73 -0.85 -12.41
N ALA A 197 8.00 -0.55 -12.13
CA ALA A 197 8.83 0.34 -12.94
C ALA A 197 8.99 -0.19 -14.37
N GLY A 198 9.18 -1.51 -14.55
CA GLY A 198 9.20 -2.17 -15.85
C GLY A 198 7.87 -2.00 -16.60
N ALA A 199 6.73 -2.25 -15.94
CA ALA A 199 5.41 -2.01 -16.51
C ALA A 199 5.20 -0.52 -16.90
N GLY A 200 5.66 0.40 -16.05
CA GLY A 200 5.62 1.83 -16.31
C GLY A 200 6.48 2.24 -17.51
N TRP A 201 7.66 1.63 -17.66
CA TRP A 201 8.56 1.84 -18.78
C TRP A 201 7.96 1.36 -20.11
N LEU A 202 7.37 0.15 -20.13
CA LEU A 202 6.65 -0.38 -21.30
C LEU A 202 5.51 0.56 -21.71
N HIS A 203 4.76 1.04 -20.72
CA HIS A 203 3.69 2.00 -20.96
C HIS A 203 4.24 3.33 -21.51
N ALA A 204 5.29 3.90 -20.91
CA ALA A 204 5.84 5.18 -21.31
C ALA A 204 6.47 5.16 -22.72
N ARG A 205 7.07 4.04 -23.12
CA ARG A 205 7.55 3.79 -24.49
C ARG A 205 6.45 3.51 -25.51
N GLN A 206 5.18 3.55 -25.10
CA GLN A 206 4.03 3.32 -25.96
C GLN A 206 4.07 1.94 -26.66
N VAL A 207 4.64 0.93 -25.99
CA VAL A 207 4.65 -0.45 -26.50
C VAL A 207 3.19 -0.89 -26.70
N ARG A 208 2.89 -1.40 -27.90
CA ARG A 208 1.55 -1.89 -28.24
C ARG A 208 1.36 -3.28 -27.64
N LEU A 209 0.49 -3.36 -26.65
CA LEU A 209 0.19 -4.60 -25.94
C LEU A 209 -1.31 -4.89 -26.03
N ALA A 210 -1.67 -6.15 -26.27
CA ALA A 210 -3.06 -6.60 -26.23
C ALA A 210 -3.52 -6.64 -24.76
N TRP A 211 -4.46 -5.77 -24.40
CA TRP A 211 -4.93 -5.67 -23.02
C TRP A 211 -5.75 -6.88 -22.52
N PRO A 212 -6.59 -7.58 -23.32
CA PRO A 212 -7.38 -8.70 -22.79
C PRO A 212 -6.53 -9.86 -22.24
N PRO A 213 -5.52 -10.40 -22.96
CA PRO A 213 -4.72 -11.51 -22.44
C PRO A 213 -3.87 -11.10 -21.24
N LEU A 214 -3.43 -9.84 -21.14
CA LEU A 214 -2.70 -9.35 -19.98
C LEU A 214 -3.58 -9.33 -18.72
N LEU A 215 -4.82 -8.84 -18.84
CA LEU A 215 -5.77 -8.86 -17.72
C LEU A 215 -6.15 -10.30 -17.34
N GLY A 216 -6.37 -11.16 -18.32
CA GLY A 216 -6.68 -12.58 -18.10
C GLY A 216 -5.55 -13.31 -17.39
N ALA A 217 -4.33 -13.23 -17.93
CA ALA A 217 -3.15 -13.84 -17.32
C ALA A 217 -2.85 -13.27 -15.94
N GLY A 218 -2.96 -11.94 -15.75
CA GLY A 218 -2.80 -11.31 -14.45
C GLY A 218 -3.82 -11.82 -13.42
N GLY A 219 -5.10 -11.91 -13.80
CA GLY A 219 -6.15 -12.47 -12.96
C GLY A 219 -5.91 -13.93 -12.59
N VAL A 220 -5.47 -14.76 -13.55
CA VAL A 220 -5.12 -16.16 -13.31
C VAL A 220 -3.94 -16.29 -12.35
N LEU A 221 -2.88 -15.50 -12.51
CA LEU A 221 -1.73 -15.53 -11.59
C LEU A 221 -2.12 -15.08 -10.18
N LEU A 222 -2.94 -14.05 -10.03
CA LEU A 222 -3.44 -13.60 -8.73
C LEU A 222 -4.31 -14.68 -8.06
N ALA A 223 -5.19 -15.34 -8.82
CA ALA A 223 -6.02 -16.42 -8.31
C ALA A 223 -5.20 -17.65 -7.91
N LEU A 224 -4.18 -18.00 -8.71
CA LEU A 224 -3.24 -19.07 -8.40
C LEU A 224 -2.44 -18.76 -7.14
N ALA A 225 -1.88 -17.55 -7.03
CA ALA A 225 -1.15 -17.10 -5.86
C ALA A 225 -2.02 -17.14 -4.59
N ALA A 226 -3.25 -16.64 -4.67
CA ALA A 226 -4.22 -16.70 -3.58
C ALA A 226 -4.53 -18.15 -3.18
N THR A 227 -4.73 -19.04 -4.16
CA THR A 227 -5.01 -20.47 -3.91
C THR A 227 -3.84 -21.16 -3.21
N ILE A 228 -2.60 -20.90 -3.65
CA ILE A 228 -1.40 -21.46 -3.03
C ILE A 228 -1.25 -20.91 -1.61
N ALA A 229 -1.38 -19.60 -1.43
CA ALA A 229 -1.27 -18.95 -0.13
C ALA A 229 -2.31 -19.48 0.87
N MET A 230 -3.52 -19.79 0.43
CA MET A 230 -4.57 -20.38 1.28
C MET A 230 -4.33 -21.85 1.65
N ARG A 231 -3.52 -22.58 0.88
CA ARG A 231 -3.23 -24.01 1.09
C ARG A 231 -1.87 -24.27 1.75
N ALA A 232 -1.01 -23.26 1.84
CA ALA A 232 0.30 -23.38 2.46
C ALA A 232 0.17 -23.67 3.97
N PRO A 233 0.77 -24.77 4.48
CA PRO A 233 0.85 -25.01 5.92
C PRO A 233 1.64 -23.87 6.58
N GLY A 234 1.11 -23.24 7.64
CA GLY A 234 1.76 -22.11 8.34
C GLY A 234 1.31 -20.69 7.93
N GLY A 235 0.45 -20.54 6.91
CA GLY A 235 -0.10 -19.23 6.52
C GLY A 235 0.71 -18.47 5.44
N PHE A 236 0.39 -17.18 5.24
CA PHE A 236 0.72 -16.29 4.08
C PHE A 236 2.20 -15.95 3.79
N HIS A 237 3.15 -16.86 3.92
CA HIS A 237 4.51 -16.41 4.24
C HIS A 237 5.65 -16.95 3.38
N ALA A 238 5.38 -17.67 2.29
CA ALA A 238 6.47 -18.00 1.38
C ALA A 238 6.92 -16.75 0.62
N ALA A 239 8.14 -16.27 0.88
CA ALA A 239 8.68 -15.02 0.32
C ALA A 239 8.59 -14.97 -1.22
N TRP A 240 8.70 -16.11 -1.89
CA TRP A 240 8.55 -16.22 -3.35
C TRP A 240 7.13 -15.94 -3.86
N LEU A 241 6.07 -16.11 -3.04
CA LEU A 241 4.69 -15.79 -3.44
C LEU A 241 4.52 -14.31 -3.77
N VAL A 242 5.33 -13.45 -3.13
CA VAL A 242 5.39 -12.01 -3.43
C VAL A 242 5.63 -11.77 -4.91
N LEU A 243 6.50 -12.57 -5.56
CA LEU A 243 6.74 -12.44 -6.99
C LEU A 243 5.54 -12.86 -7.84
N LEU A 244 4.80 -13.88 -7.42
CA LEU A 244 3.64 -14.36 -8.17
C LEU A 244 2.49 -13.34 -8.12
N PHE A 245 2.21 -12.79 -6.94
CA PHE A 245 1.27 -11.68 -6.79
C PHE A 245 1.76 -10.42 -7.50
N GLY A 246 3.05 -10.09 -7.38
CA GLY A 246 3.68 -8.97 -8.07
C GLY A 246 3.56 -9.05 -9.59
N ALA A 247 3.83 -10.23 -10.16
CA ALA A 247 3.69 -10.50 -11.59
C ALA A 247 2.21 -10.37 -12.02
N GLY A 248 1.29 -10.98 -11.27
CA GLY A 248 -0.15 -10.86 -11.52
C GLY A 248 -0.63 -9.41 -11.49
N ALA A 249 -0.23 -8.65 -10.46
CA ALA A 249 -0.52 -7.22 -10.34
C ALA A 249 0.10 -6.40 -11.47
N GLY A 250 1.35 -6.70 -11.86
CA GLY A 250 2.05 -6.03 -12.97
C GLY A 250 1.34 -6.22 -14.31
N LEU A 251 0.91 -7.46 -14.60
CA LEU A 251 0.11 -7.77 -15.79
C LEU A 251 -1.25 -7.06 -15.77
N CYS A 252 -1.93 -7.05 -14.62
CA CYS A 252 -3.17 -6.30 -14.45
C CYS A 252 -2.99 -4.80 -14.65
N ILE A 253 -1.93 -4.20 -14.11
CA ILE A 253 -1.62 -2.77 -14.23
C ILE A 253 -1.28 -2.42 -15.68
N VAL A 254 -0.40 -3.17 -16.34
CA VAL A 254 -0.02 -2.89 -17.74
C VAL A 254 -1.18 -3.15 -18.70
N GLY A 255 -1.99 -4.19 -18.46
CA GLY A 255 -3.22 -4.47 -19.19
C GLY A 255 -4.26 -3.36 -19.02
N ALA A 256 -4.51 -2.91 -17.79
CA ALA A 256 -5.42 -1.80 -17.50
C ALA A 256 -4.95 -0.50 -18.18
N ALA A 257 -3.66 -0.21 -18.13
CA ALA A 257 -3.08 0.95 -18.77
C ALA A 257 -3.14 0.88 -20.31
N ALA A 258 -2.95 -0.30 -20.88
CA ALA A 258 -3.10 -0.56 -22.32
C ALA A 258 -4.57 -0.44 -22.77
N ARG A 259 -5.53 -0.91 -21.95
CA ARG A 259 -6.97 -0.74 -22.19
C ARG A 259 -7.36 0.74 -22.23
N ASP A 260 -6.95 1.49 -21.22
CA ASP A 260 -7.26 2.93 -21.16
C ASP A 260 -6.66 3.68 -22.34
N ARG A 261 -5.44 3.33 -22.77
CA ARG A 261 -4.84 3.88 -24.00
C ARG A 261 -5.67 3.54 -25.24
N ALA A 262 -6.01 2.25 -25.42
CA ALA A 262 -6.77 1.78 -26.59
C ALA A 262 -8.15 2.44 -26.69
N ARG A 263 -8.76 2.80 -25.56
CA ARG A 263 -10.05 3.49 -25.50
C ARG A 263 -9.94 5.02 -25.43
N GLY A 264 -8.75 5.60 -25.60
CA GLY A 264 -8.54 7.05 -25.51
C GLY A 264 -8.91 7.63 -24.13
N GLY A 265 -8.79 6.84 -23.06
CA GLY A 265 -9.20 7.20 -21.69
C GLY A 265 -10.71 7.16 -21.45
N GLN A 266 -11.52 6.72 -22.42
CA GLN A 266 -12.97 6.68 -22.33
C GLN A 266 -13.46 5.38 -21.67
N GLY A 267 -14.59 5.47 -20.94
CA GLY A 267 -15.24 4.32 -20.29
C GLY A 267 -14.86 4.08 -18.83
N GLY A 268 -14.22 5.07 -18.17
CA GLY A 268 -13.99 5.06 -16.74
C GLY A 268 -15.23 5.48 -15.94
N SER A 269 -15.61 4.72 -14.91
CA SER A 269 -16.65 5.14 -13.97
C SER A 269 -16.15 6.31 -13.12
N ARG A 270 -16.96 7.37 -13.01
CA ARG A 270 -16.67 8.52 -12.12
C ARG A 270 -16.58 8.07 -10.66
N ILE A 271 -17.43 7.13 -10.27
CA ILE A 271 -17.45 6.55 -8.92
C ILE A 271 -16.16 5.78 -8.67
N ALA A 272 -15.75 4.93 -9.61
CA ALA A 272 -14.49 4.17 -9.48
C ALA A 272 -13.26 5.10 -9.41
N THR A 273 -13.28 6.19 -10.18
CA THR A 273 -12.22 7.21 -10.13
C THR A 273 -12.18 7.88 -8.76
N PHE A 274 -13.33 8.31 -8.26
CA PHE A 274 -13.44 8.95 -6.95
C PHE A 274 -13.00 8.03 -5.80
N LEU A 275 -13.42 6.76 -5.81
CA LEU A 275 -13.04 5.78 -4.81
C LEU A 275 -11.54 5.42 -4.90
N GLY A 276 -10.98 5.38 -6.11
CA GLY A 276 -9.54 5.21 -6.33
C GLY A 276 -8.71 6.39 -5.80
N ASP A 277 -9.22 7.61 -5.91
CA ASP A 277 -8.59 8.80 -5.32
C ASP A 277 -8.61 8.75 -3.79
N ALA A 278 -9.69 8.23 -3.20
CA ALA A 278 -9.87 8.04 -1.76
C ALA A 278 -9.11 6.83 -1.19
N SER A 279 -8.46 6.01 -2.04
CA SER A 279 -7.84 4.75 -1.62
C SER A 279 -6.78 4.94 -0.53
N TYR A 280 -6.04 6.06 -0.56
CA TYR A 280 -5.03 6.36 0.45
C TYR A 280 -5.65 6.70 1.80
N ALA A 281 -6.69 7.53 1.84
CA ALA A 281 -7.44 7.81 3.05
C ALA A 281 -8.07 6.54 3.66
N ILE A 282 -8.72 5.72 2.84
CA ILE A 282 -9.27 4.42 3.28
C ILE A 282 -8.18 3.56 3.90
N TYR A 283 -7.02 3.47 3.25
CA TYR A 283 -5.87 2.72 3.75
C TYR A 283 -5.34 3.26 5.09
N LEU A 284 -5.29 4.58 5.29
CA LEU A 284 -4.80 5.15 6.55
C LEU A 284 -5.76 4.91 7.74
N VAL A 285 -7.07 5.08 7.52
CA VAL A 285 -8.04 5.13 8.64
C VAL A 285 -8.64 3.78 9.00
N HIS A 286 -8.62 2.79 8.11
CA HIS A 286 -9.37 1.55 8.32
C HIS A 286 -8.90 0.78 9.55
N PHE A 287 -7.59 0.62 9.78
CA PHE A 287 -7.11 -0.28 10.81
C PHE A 287 -7.45 0.19 12.25
N PRO A 288 -7.19 1.47 12.63
CA PRO A 288 -7.65 1.99 13.92
C PRO A 288 -9.17 1.88 14.08
N LEU A 289 -9.92 2.18 13.01
CA LEU A 289 -11.38 2.16 13.04
C LEU A 289 -11.91 0.73 13.21
N LEU A 290 -11.36 -0.26 12.49
CA LEU A 290 -11.69 -1.68 12.67
C LEU A 290 -11.47 -2.11 14.12
N SER A 291 -10.35 -1.72 14.74
CA SER A 291 -10.08 -2.03 16.15
C SER A 291 -11.15 -1.46 17.08
N ILE A 292 -11.58 -0.22 16.86
CA ILE A 292 -12.62 0.45 17.65
C ILE A 292 -13.98 -0.24 17.42
N LEU A 293 -14.37 -0.45 16.17
CA LEU A 293 -15.67 -1.03 15.81
C LEU A 293 -15.82 -2.45 16.35
N CYS A 294 -14.80 -3.30 16.24
CA CYS A 294 -14.83 -4.65 16.80
C CYS A 294 -14.90 -4.63 18.34
N LYS A 295 -14.18 -3.72 19.02
CA LYS A 295 -14.27 -3.57 20.48
C LYS A 295 -15.68 -3.12 20.92
N LEU A 296 -16.28 -2.17 20.20
CA LEU A 296 -17.64 -1.70 20.49
C LEU A 296 -18.68 -2.79 20.22
N ALA A 297 -18.55 -3.54 19.12
CA ALA A 297 -19.48 -4.62 18.78
C ALA A 297 -19.53 -5.70 19.88
N VAL A 298 -18.37 -6.18 20.33
CA VAL A 298 -18.31 -7.22 21.38
C VAL A 298 -18.85 -6.71 22.72
N ARG A 299 -18.65 -5.43 23.04
CA ARG A 299 -19.10 -4.84 24.31
C ARG A 299 -20.58 -4.45 24.34
N LEU A 300 -21.09 -3.86 23.26
CA LEU A 300 -22.42 -3.25 23.21
C LEU A 300 -23.45 -4.13 22.49
N MET A 301 -23.00 -5.05 21.64
CA MET A 301 -23.85 -5.86 20.78
C MET A 301 -23.41 -7.34 20.72
N PRO A 302 -23.22 -8.01 21.88
CA PRO A 302 -22.63 -9.36 21.93
C PRO A 302 -23.42 -10.43 21.16
N GLY A 303 -24.72 -10.20 20.90
CA GLY A 303 -25.56 -11.11 20.12
C GLY A 303 -25.47 -10.97 18.59
N VAL A 304 -24.73 -9.97 18.08
CA VAL A 304 -24.62 -9.74 16.63
C VAL A 304 -23.60 -10.72 16.03
N PRO A 305 -23.96 -11.47 14.97
CA PRO A 305 -23.07 -12.46 14.37
C PRO A 305 -21.83 -11.80 13.74
N ALA A 306 -20.71 -12.51 13.76
CA ALA A 306 -19.43 -12.04 13.23
C ALA A 306 -19.51 -11.56 11.77
N SER A 307 -20.37 -12.20 10.95
CA SER A 307 -20.60 -11.82 9.55
C SER A 307 -21.25 -10.44 9.39
N ALA A 308 -22.21 -10.10 10.24
CA ALA A 308 -22.82 -8.78 10.25
C ALA A 308 -21.83 -7.71 10.73
N VAL A 309 -21.03 -8.01 11.76
CA VAL A 309 -19.96 -7.11 12.22
C VAL A 309 -18.90 -6.91 11.15
N PHE A 310 -18.48 -7.97 10.45
CA PHE A 310 -17.56 -7.88 9.32
C PHE A 310 -18.07 -6.92 8.25
N ALA A 311 -19.30 -7.15 7.76
CA ALA A 311 -19.89 -6.34 6.70
C ALA A 311 -20.04 -4.87 7.15
N GLY A 312 -20.54 -4.65 8.36
CA GLY A 312 -20.69 -3.32 8.95
C GLY A 312 -19.36 -2.60 9.14
N ALA A 313 -18.33 -3.30 9.64
CA ALA A 313 -17.01 -2.72 9.90
C ALA A 313 -16.26 -2.38 8.60
N VAL A 314 -16.35 -3.24 7.57
CA VAL A 314 -15.81 -2.94 6.23
C VAL A 314 -16.52 -1.73 5.63
N ALA A 315 -17.86 -1.71 5.63
CA ALA A 315 -18.63 -0.59 5.09
C ALA A 315 -18.33 0.73 5.81
N ALA A 316 -18.30 0.71 7.15
CA ALA A 316 -17.96 1.87 7.96
C ALA A 316 -16.52 2.34 7.72
N SER A 317 -15.57 1.42 7.51
CA SER A 317 -14.17 1.76 7.21
C SER A 317 -14.02 2.44 5.86
N VAL A 318 -14.70 1.95 4.83
CA VAL A 318 -14.72 2.59 3.51
C VAL A 318 -15.41 3.95 3.58
N ALA A 319 -16.55 4.05 4.24
CA ALA A 319 -17.28 5.30 4.40
C ALA A 319 -16.47 6.36 5.16
N ALA A 320 -15.82 5.98 6.27
CA ALA A 320 -14.95 6.87 7.03
C ALA A 320 -13.71 7.30 6.23
N GLY A 321 -13.11 6.41 5.45
CA GLY A 321 -12.02 6.75 4.54
C GLY A 321 -12.44 7.73 3.45
N VAL A 322 -13.62 7.55 2.87
CA VAL A 322 -14.19 8.50 1.91
C VAL A 322 -14.49 9.85 2.56
N ALA A 323 -15.06 9.86 3.77
CA ALA A 323 -15.32 11.08 4.52
C ALA A 323 -14.00 11.83 4.83
N PHE A 324 -12.99 11.12 5.31
CA PHE A 324 -11.64 11.68 5.55
C PHE A 324 -11.03 12.22 4.25
N HIS A 325 -11.17 11.52 3.13
CA HIS A 325 -10.69 11.98 1.85
C HIS A 325 -11.29 13.33 1.45
N VAL A 326 -12.61 13.46 1.57
CA VAL A 326 -13.34 14.67 1.16
C VAL A 326 -13.13 15.83 2.14
N ALA A 327 -13.16 15.56 3.43
CA ALA A 327 -13.13 16.59 4.48
C ALA A 327 -11.72 17.00 4.91
N VAL A 328 -10.72 16.14 4.74
CA VAL A 328 -9.36 16.37 5.27
C VAL A 328 -8.31 16.29 4.16
N GLU A 329 -8.18 15.13 3.51
CA GLU A 329 -7.09 14.91 2.52
C GLU A 329 -7.18 15.91 1.37
N ARG A 330 -8.34 16.05 0.73
CA ARG A 330 -8.54 16.95 -0.41
C ARG A 330 -8.29 18.42 -0.05
N PRO A 331 -8.85 18.98 1.04
CA PRO A 331 -8.54 20.34 1.47
C PRO A 331 -7.06 20.56 1.75
N LEU A 332 -6.39 19.66 2.48
CA LEU A 332 -4.95 19.77 2.77
C LEU A 332 -4.12 19.80 1.49
N LEU A 333 -4.43 18.93 0.53
CA LEU A 333 -3.75 18.90 -0.77
C LEU A 333 -4.05 20.14 -1.63
N ARG A 334 -5.16 20.85 -1.40
CA ARG A 334 -5.45 22.12 -2.07
C ARG A 334 -4.70 23.28 -1.43
N TRP A 335 -4.62 23.32 -0.11
CA TRP A 335 -3.94 24.38 0.63
C TRP A 335 -2.42 24.31 0.51
N ILE A 336 -1.84 23.11 0.46
CA ILE A 336 -0.40 22.94 0.26
C ILE A 336 -0.11 23.02 -1.25
N PRO A 337 0.64 24.04 -1.73
CA PRO A 337 0.83 24.26 -3.16
C PRO A 337 1.45 23.07 -3.90
N ALA A 338 1.02 22.87 -5.15
CA ALA A 338 1.53 21.79 -5.99
C ALA A 338 2.94 22.05 -6.56
N ARG A 339 3.32 23.31 -6.64
CA ARG A 339 4.68 23.75 -6.99
C ARG A 339 5.43 24.11 -5.73
N LEU A 340 6.74 23.98 -5.76
CA LEU A 340 7.60 24.49 -4.70
C LEU A 340 7.45 26.02 -4.65
N PRO A 341 7.34 26.63 -3.46
CA PRO A 341 7.44 28.08 -3.33
C PRO A 341 8.78 28.55 -3.91
N GLY A 342 8.76 29.50 -4.85
CA GLY A 342 9.96 30.06 -5.47
C GLY A 342 10.47 29.37 -6.74
N GLN A 343 9.68 28.49 -7.38
CA GLN A 343 9.92 27.96 -8.74
C GLN A 343 8.86 28.36 -9.76
#